data_AF-A0A7S1CWT4-F1
#
_entry.id   AF-A0A7S1CWT4-F1
#
_cell.length_a   1.000
_cell.length_b   1.000
_cell.length_c   1.000
_cell.angle_alpha   90.00
_cell.angle_beta   90.00
_cell.angle_gamma   90.00
#
_symmetry.space_group_name_H-M   'P 1'
#
loop_
_entity.id
_entity.type
_entity.pdbx_description
1 polymer ?
#
loop_
_entity_poly.entity_id
_entity_poly.type
_entity_poly.pdbx_seq_one_letter_code
_entity_poly.pdbx_strand_id
1 'polypeptide(L)'
;NNNSGSNSNSSTPLPPMLAEDTEATLYKYRDFASVPEDPENDPAPAQSNRSLESSIRVQKFPVKLYAILAQKEFGDIITWMPHGRSWKVLKPNLFESLVMPLFFEYSNYHSFNRLVNAWSFRRISSGPDRGSYYHELFLRGKPHLQKYMRRLPKTHKKLPMKKQDEPDFYKLDKTNPLPQLDESQTALAPNVVALRRQQQQHQQQQQQQQ
;
A
#
# COMPACT_ATOMS: atom_id res chain seq x y z
N ASN A 1 -20.10 44.60 9.86
CA ASN A 1 -18.81 44.01 10.29
C ASN A 1 -18.79 42.54 9.93
N ASN A 2 -18.04 42.21 8.88
CA ASN A 2 -17.94 40.88 8.30
C ASN A 2 -17.08 39.97 9.18
N ASN A 3 -17.61 38.81 9.56
CA ASN A 3 -16.86 37.73 10.20
C ASN A 3 -16.40 36.74 9.11
N SER A 4 -15.12 36.80 8.74
CA SER A 4 -14.51 35.86 7.78
C SER A 4 -13.77 34.78 8.55
N GLY A 5 -14.36 33.58 8.60
CA GLY A 5 -13.73 32.39 9.18
C GLY A 5 -12.50 31.97 8.38
N SER A 6 -11.33 32.08 8.99
CA SER A 6 -10.07 31.56 8.46
C SER A 6 -10.04 30.04 8.62
N ASN A 7 -10.23 29.32 7.52
CA ASN A 7 -10.12 27.87 7.46
C ASN A 7 -8.63 27.49 7.39
N SER A 8 -8.06 27.00 8.50
CA SER A 8 -6.66 26.59 8.61
C SER A 8 -6.45 25.22 7.97
N ASN A 9 -6.14 25.20 6.67
CA ASN A 9 -5.53 24.04 6.02
C ASN A 9 -4.11 23.85 6.57
N SER A 10 -3.92 22.93 7.51
CA SER A 10 -2.61 22.46 7.96
C SER A 10 -1.93 21.65 6.85
N SER A 11 -1.28 22.36 5.94
CA SER A 11 -0.41 21.76 4.93
C SER A 11 0.90 21.36 5.60
N THR A 12 1.04 20.09 5.97
CA THR A 12 2.33 19.51 6.33
C THR A 12 3.31 19.77 5.18
N PRO A 13 4.52 20.29 5.43
CA PRO A 13 5.46 20.58 4.35
C PRO A 13 5.81 19.30 3.60
N LEU A 14 5.61 19.32 2.28
CA LEU A 14 6.12 18.28 1.40
C LEU A 14 7.66 18.23 1.53
N PRO A 15 8.27 17.04 1.64
CA PRO A 15 9.72 16.92 1.52
C PRO A 15 10.19 17.59 0.21
N PRO A 16 11.27 18.39 0.21
CA PRO A 16 11.76 19.09 -0.97
C PRO A 16 12.01 18.17 -2.18
N MET A 17 12.33 16.89 -1.94
CA MET A 17 12.50 15.86 -2.97
C MET A 17 11.22 15.44 -3.72
N LEU A 18 10.04 15.81 -3.21
CA LEU A 18 8.73 15.48 -3.78
C LEU A 18 8.05 16.69 -4.42
N ALA A 19 8.76 17.81 -4.60
CA ALA A 19 8.28 18.90 -5.44
C ALA A 19 7.94 18.30 -6.81
N GLU A 20 6.69 18.45 -7.24
CA GLU A 20 6.30 18.14 -8.60
C GLU A 20 7.11 19.11 -9.48
N ASP A 21 8.03 18.58 -10.29
CA ASP A 21 8.53 19.31 -11.45
C ASP A 21 7.30 19.60 -12.32
N THR A 22 6.74 20.79 -12.18
CA THR A 22 5.55 21.25 -12.92
C THR A 22 5.77 21.28 -14.43
N GLU A 23 7.01 21.03 -14.87
CA GLU A 23 7.46 20.96 -16.26
C GLU A 23 7.77 19.52 -16.75
N ALA A 24 7.71 18.51 -15.87
CA ALA A 24 8.05 17.14 -16.25
C ALA A 24 6.97 16.52 -17.16
N THR A 25 7.31 16.33 -18.43
CA THR A 25 6.43 15.70 -19.44
C THR A 25 6.49 14.17 -19.43
N LEU A 26 7.51 13.59 -18.79
CA LEU A 26 7.75 12.15 -18.73
C LEU A 26 7.98 11.70 -17.29
N TYR A 27 7.43 10.55 -16.93
CA TYR A 27 7.69 9.91 -15.66
C TYR A 27 9.10 9.33 -15.61
N LYS A 28 9.82 9.65 -14.54
CA LYS A 28 11.11 9.05 -14.18
C LYS A 28 11.01 8.42 -12.80
N TYR A 29 11.40 7.16 -12.68
CA TYR A 29 11.41 6.48 -11.39
C TYR A 29 12.51 7.07 -10.47
N ARG A 30 12.14 7.38 -9.24
CA ARG A 30 13.07 7.80 -8.17
C ARG A 30 13.07 6.74 -7.07
N ASP A 31 14.25 6.31 -6.64
CA ASP A 31 14.37 5.32 -5.57
C ASP A 31 14.44 6.01 -4.20
N PHE A 32 13.45 5.75 -3.35
CA PHE A 32 13.35 6.35 -2.01
C PHE A 32 13.78 5.38 -0.89
N ALA A 33 14.43 4.27 -1.22
CA ALA A 33 14.86 3.27 -0.23
C ALA A 33 15.79 3.83 0.86
N SER A 34 16.59 4.86 0.56
CA SER A 34 17.50 5.51 1.51
C SER A 34 16.83 6.54 2.43
N VAL A 35 15.54 6.85 2.24
CA VAL A 35 14.84 7.81 3.11
C VAL A 35 14.67 7.19 4.51
N PRO A 36 15.19 7.83 5.57
CA PRO A 36 15.04 7.34 6.94
C PRO A 36 13.59 7.48 7.41
N GLU A 37 13.23 6.71 8.42
CA GLU A 37 12.02 6.98 9.21
C GLU A 37 12.32 8.16 10.12
N ASP A 38 11.40 9.13 10.18
CA ASP A 38 11.51 10.27 11.08
C ASP A 38 10.63 9.99 12.30
N PRO A 39 11.21 9.56 13.44
CA PRO A 39 10.43 9.17 14.62
C PRO A 39 9.67 10.33 15.26
N GLU A 40 10.05 11.59 14.97
CA GLU A 40 9.35 12.77 15.49
C GLU A 40 8.04 13.02 14.72
N ASN A 41 8.04 12.74 13.41
CA ASN A 41 6.88 12.94 12.53
C ASN A 41 6.05 11.66 12.28
N ASP A 42 6.62 10.48 12.53
CA ASP A 42 5.99 9.16 12.40
C ASP A 42 6.10 8.39 13.72
N PRO A 43 5.35 8.78 14.77
CA PRO A 43 5.35 8.03 16.02
C PRO A 43 4.89 6.60 15.73
N ALA A 44 5.62 5.63 16.31
CA ALA A 44 5.25 4.22 16.25
C ALA A 44 3.76 4.07 16.61
N PRO A 45 2.99 3.20 15.91
CA PRO A 45 1.55 3.13 16.08
C PRO A 45 1.20 2.85 17.55
N ALA A 46 0.70 3.88 18.23
CA ALA A 46 0.17 3.74 19.57
C ALA A 46 -0.96 2.71 19.54
N GLN A 47 -0.90 1.73 20.44
CA GLN A 47 -1.90 0.67 20.62
C GLN A 47 -3.25 1.30 21.02
N SER A 48 -3.98 1.87 20.07
CA SER A 48 -5.30 2.43 20.30
C SER A 48 -6.35 1.33 20.17
N ASN A 49 -7.07 1.07 21.25
CA ASN A 49 -8.13 0.06 21.40
C ASN A 49 -9.40 0.33 20.57
N ARG A 50 -9.29 1.01 19.42
CA ARG A 50 -10.41 1.15 18.48
C ARG A 50 -10.60 -0.21 17.78
N SER A 51 -11.85 -0.64 17.54
CA SER A 51 -12.12 -1.90 16.83
C SER A 51 -11.27 -2.00 15.56
N LEU A 52 -10.35 -2.95 15.57
CA LEU A 52 -9.21 -3.03 14.64
C LEU A 52 -9.68 -3.15 13.19
N GLU A 53 -10.80 -3.85 13.00
CA GLU A 53 -11.44 -4.06 11.71
C GLU A 53 -12.08 -2.78 11.16
N SER A 54 -12.69 -1.94 12.00
CA SER A 54 -13.23 -0.66 11.57
C SER A 54 -12.13 0.36 11.30
N SER A 55 -11.00 0.30 12.02
CA SER A 55 -9.82 1.14 11.76
C SER A 55 -9.23 0.87 10.38
N ILE A 56 -9.07 -0.39 9.97
CA ILE A 56 -8.49 -0.77 8.66
C ILE A 56 -9.38 -0.31 7.51
N ARG A 57 -10.70 -0.47 7.61
CA ARG A 57 -11.62 -0.07 6.53
C ARG A 57 -11.56 1.43 6.23
N VAL A 58 -11.24 2.25 7.21
CA VAL A 58 -11.09 3.71 7.07
C VAL A 58 -9.70 4.11 6.53
N GLN A 59 -8.72 3.19 6.52
CA GLN A 59 -7.37 3.47 6.01
C GLN A 59 -7.33 3.73 4.50
N LYS A 60 -6.33 4.50 4.08
CA LYS A 60 -5.99 4.73 2.67
C LYS A 60 -5.59 3.42 1.98
N PHE A 61 -5.81 3.35 0.67
CA PHE A 61 -5.52 2.15 -0.12
C PHE A 61 -4.08 1.62 0.02
N PRO A 62 -3.01 2.45 -0.01
CA PRO A 62 -1.65 1.94 0.12
C PRO A 62 -1.41 1.24 1.48
N VAL A 63 -1.97 1.80 2.55
CA VAL A 63 -1.87 1.21 3.90
C VAL A 63 -2.54 -0.16 3.94
N LYS A 64 -3.75 -0.29 3.37
CA LYS A 64 -4.44 -1.57 3.25
C LYS A 64 -3.64 -2.58 2.42
N LEU A 65 -3.13 -2.16 1.27
CA LEU A 65 -2.34 -3.02 0.38
C LEU A 65 -1.06 -3.51 1.04
N TYR A 66 -0.36 -2.64 1.78
CA TYR A 66 0.82 -3.05 2.54
C TYR A 66 0.47 -4.05 3.63
N ALA A 67 -0.61 -3.81 4.39
CA ALA A 67 -1.09 -4.74 5.40
C ALA A 67 -1.42 -6.11 4.81
N ILE A 68 -2.03 -6.17 3.62
CA ILE A 68 -2.28 -7.42 2.88
C ILE A 68 -0.96 -8.12 2.53
N LEU A 69 -0.01 -7.39 1.92
CA LEU A 69 1.27 -7.92 1.50
C LEU A 69 2.19 -8.35 2.66
N ALA A 70 1.93 -7.87 3.87
CA ALA A 70 2.64 -8.26 5.08
C ALA A 70 2.16 -9.61 5.64
N GLN A 71 0.96 -10.09 5.25
CA GLN A 71 0.41 -11.35 5.73
C GLN A 71 1.03 -12.54 4.98
N LYS A 72 1.78 -13.39 5.70
CA LYS A 72 2.35 -14.63 5.13
C LYS A 72 1.28 -15.56 4.56
N GLU A 73 0.08 -15.56 5.16
CA GLU A 73 -1.06 -16.39 4.73
C GLU A 73 -1.53 -16.09 3.30
N PHE A 74 -1.26 -14.89 2.77
CA PHE A 74 -1.64 -14.51 1.41
C PHE A 74 -0.48 -14.59 0.41
N GLY A 75 0.71 -15.04 0.83
CA GLY A 75 1.92 -15.01 0.01
C GLY A 75 1.82 -15.80 -1.30
N ASP A 76 0.92 -16.78 -1.39
CA ASP A 76 0.65 -17.54 -2.63
C ASP A 76 -0.45 -16.91 -3.51
N ILE A 77 -1.15 -15.89 -3.00
CA ILE A 77 -2.22 -15.15 -3.68
C ILE A 77 -1.71 -13.80 -4.17
N ILE A 78 -1.03 -13.05 -3.31
CA ILE A 78 -0.48 -11.72 -3.57
C ILE A 78 0.84 -11.59 -2.80
N THR A 79 1.90 -11.17 -3.49
CA THR A 79 3.24 -11.16 -2.91
C THR A 79 4.11 -10.01 -3.39
N TRP A 80 5.10 -9.66 -2.58
CA TRP A 80 6.22 -8.83 -3.01
C TRP A 80 7.12 -9.62 -3.97
N MET A 81 7.69 -8.94 -4.96
CA MET A 81 8.83 -9.49 -5.69
C MET A 81 10.07 -9.50 -4.78
N PRO A 82 11.10 -10.34 -5.04
CA PRO A 82 12.21 -10.56 -4.11
C PRO A 82 12.92 -9.27 -3.64
N HIS A 83 13.08 -8.32 -4.55
CA HIS A 83 13.72 -7.02 -4.35
C HIS A 83 12.87 -5.99 -3.54
N GLY A 84 11.60 -6.29 -3.23
CA GLY A 84 10.74 -5.48 -2.36
C GLY A 84 10.22 -4.14 -2.92
N ARG A 85 10.41 -3.85 -4.22
CA ARG A 85 10.00 -2.59 -4.88
C ARG A 85 8.75 -2.71 -5.76
N SER A 86 8.29 -3.94 -5.98
CA SER A 86 7.11 -4.26 -6.78
C SER A 86 6.40 -5.46 -6.16
N TRP A 87 5.13 -5.62 -6.50
CA TRP A 87 4.28 -6.67 -5.98
C TRP A 87 3.35 -7.21 -7.08
N LYS A 88 2.84 -8.42 -6.91
CA LYS A 88 2.00 -9.07 -7.92
C LYS A 88 0.90 -9.88 -7.27
N VAL A 89 -0.30 -9.81 -7.86
CA VAL A 89 -1.37 -10.77 -7.58
C VAL A 89 -1.12 -11.99 -8.46
N LEU A 90 -0.83 -13.12 -7.81
CA LEU A 90 -0.57 -14.42 -8.44
C LEU A 90 -1.87 -15.15 -8.79
N LYS A 91 -2.88 -15.06 -7.91
CA LYS A 91 -4.16 -15.77 -8.04
C LYS A 91 -5.34 -14.79 -7.92
N PRO A 92 -5.73 -14.08 -9.00
CA PRO A 92 -6.78 -13.06 -8.95
C PRO A 92 -8.12 -13.54 -8.39
N ASN A 93 -8.55 -14.75 -8.77
CA ASN A 93 -9.83 -15.30 -8.31
C ASN A 93 -9.83 -15.56 -6.79
N LEU A 94 -8.72 -16.05 -6.22
CA LEU A 94 -8.59 -16.24 -4.78
C LEU A 94 -8.41 -14.91 -4.04
N PHE A 95 -7.73 -13.94 -4.66
CA PHE A 95 -7.62 -12.60 -4.10
C PHE A 95 -9.01 -11.95 -3.95
N GLU A 96 -9.84 -12.07 -4.98
CA GLU A 96 -11.20 -11.52 -5.01
C GLU A 96 -12.13 -12.18 -3.97
N SER A 97 -12.06 -13.49 -3.80
CA SER A 97 -12.96 -14.23 -2.89
C SER A 97 -12.48 -14.27 -1.44
N LEU A 98 -11.16 -14.34 -1.20
CA LEU A 98 -10.61 -14.54 0.15
C LEU A 98 -10.05 -13.26 0.77
N VAL A 99 -9.30 -12.48 0.00
CA VAL A 99 -8.57 -11.32 0.53
C VAL A 99 -9.44 -10.07 0.51
N MET A 100 -10.09 -9.78 -0.61
CA MET A 100 -10.84 -8.53 -0.74
C MET A 100 -11.93 -8.31 0.32
N PRO A 101 -12.76 -9.32 0.69
CA PRO A 101 -13.80 -9.15 1.70
C PRO A 101 -13.28 -8.89 3.12
N LEU A 102 -11.96 -9.02 3.35
CA LEU A 102 -11.32 -8.74 4.64
C LEU A 102 -10.87 -7.28 4.76
N PHE A 103 -10.48 -6.63 3.66
CA PHE A 103 -9.84 -5.30 3.68
C PHE A 103 -10.64 -4.22 2.95
N PHE A 104 -11.59 -4.61 2.10
CA PHE A 104 -12.38 -3.70 1.26
C PHE A 104 -13.87 -3.97 1.43
N GLU A 105 -14.68 -2.93 1.24
CA GLU A 105 -16.15 -3.04 1.27
C GLU A 105 -16.71 -3.74 0.02
N TYR A 106 -15.94 -3.71 -1.06
CA TYR A 106 -16.29 -4.36 -2.31
C TYR A 106 -15.34 -5.55 -2.53
N SER A 107 -15.88 -6.66 -2.98
CA SER A 107 -15.13 -7.89 -3.27
C SER A 107 -14.92 -8.08 -4.78
N ASN A 108 -14.68 -7.00 -5.54
CA ASN A 108 -14.54 -7.08 -6.99
C ASN A 108 -13.12 -6.73 -7.46
N TYR A 109 -12.49 -7.61 -8.25
CA TYR A 109 -11.11 -7.42 -8.72
C TYR A 109 -10.94 -6.20 -9.64
N HIS A 110 -11.96 -5.81 -10.40
CA HIS A 110 -11.96 -4.57 -11.19
C HIS A 110 -11.92 -3.33 -10.30
N SER A 111 -12.67 -3.34 -9.19
CA SER A 111 -12.62 -2.26 -8.19
C SER A 111 -11.23 -2.15 -7.58
N PHE A 112 -10.56 -3.27 -7.30
CA PHE A 112 -9.16 -3.28 -6.88
C PHE A 112 -8.25 -2.65 -7.93
N ASN A 113 -8.35 -3.05 -9.20
CA ASN A 113 -7.54 -2.46 -10.27
C ASN A 113 -7.79 -0.95 -10.45
N ARG A 114 -9.02 -0.47 -10.21
CA ARG A 114 -9.31 0.97 -10.20
C ARG A 114 -8.59 1.69 -9.07
N LEU A 115 -8.50 1.09 -7.88
CA LEU A 115 -7.71 1.65 -6.77
C LEU A 115 -6.22 1.65 -7.09
N VAL A 116 -5.67 0.53 -7.57
CA VAL A 116 -4.27 0.44 -8.03
C VAL A 116 -3.96 1.56 -9.02
N ASN A 117 -4.85 1.79 -9.99
CA ASN A 117 -4.67 2.85 -10.98
C ASN A 117 -4.82 4.26 -10.40
N ALA A 118 -5.81 4.49 -9.54
CA ALA A 118 -6.05 5.77 -8.90
C ALA A 118 -4.90 6.18 -7.97
N TRP A 119 -4.15 5.23 -7.43
CA TRP A 119 -2.97 5.47 -6.59
C TRP A 119 -1.65 5.40 -7.37
N SER A 120 -1.70 5.66 -8.68
CA SER A 120 -0.51 5.84 -9.53
C SER A 120 0.42 4.63 -9.66
N PHE A 121 0.02 3.43 -9.22
CA PHE A 121 0.83 2.23 -9.43
C PHE A 121 1.04 1.98 -10.93
N ARG A 122 2.28 1.67 -11.30
CA ARG A 122 2.66 1.37 -12.68
C ARG A 122 2.82 -0.13 -12.83
N ARG A 123 2.45 -0.67 -13.99
CA ARG A 123 2.55 -2.10 -14.28
C ARG A 123 3.79 -2.37 -15.12
N ILE A 124 4.65 -3.27 -14.65
CA ILE A 124 5.86 -3.69 -15.36
C ILE A 124 5.46 -4.42 -16.63
N SER A 125 6.02 -3.97 -17.76
CA SER A 125 5.64 -4.44 -19.09
C SER A 125 6.53 -5.57 -19.60
N SER A 126 7.76 -5.69 -19.09
CA SER A 126 8.77 -6.62 -19.59
C SER A 126 9.65 -7.23 -18.49
N GLY A 127 10.47 -8.21 -18.87
CA GLY A 127 11.43 -8.84 -17.96
C GLY A 127 10.80 -9.83 -16.96
N PRO A 128 11.58 -10.25 -15.95
CA PRO A 128 11.18 -11.27 -14.98
C PRO A 128 9.95 -10.87 -14.15
N ASP A 129 9.79 -9.59 -13.88
CA ASP A 129 8.71 -9.07 -13.04
C ASP A 129 7.48 -8.65 -13.86
N ARG A 130 7.38 -9.08 -15.12
CA ARG A 130 6.28 -8.71 -16.02
C ARG A 130 4.92 -8.94 -15.36
N GLY A 131 4.09 -7.90 -15.41
CA GLY A 131 2.74 -7.88 -14.87
C GLY A 131 2.64 -7.58 -13.37
N SER A 132 3.76 -7.39 -12.66
CA SER A 132 3.78 -6.82 -11.31
C SER A 132 3.51 -5.31 -11.35
N TYR A 133 3.22 -4.73 -10.18
CA TYR A 133 2.93 -3.32 -9.98
C TYR A 133 3.96 -2.69 -9.05
N TYR A 134 4.33 -1.45 -9.32
CA TYR A 134 5.30 -0.70 -8.51
C TYR A 134 4.90 0.77 -8.35
N HIS A 135 5.44 1.39 -7.32
CA HIS A 135 5.35 2.82 -7.06
C HIS A 135 6.59 3.27 -6.27
N GLU A 136 7.14 4.45 -6.58
CA GLU A 136 8.39 4.96 -5.98
C GLU A 136 8.35 5.08 -4.45
N LEU A 137 7.18 5.39 -3.90
CA LEU A 137 6.91 5.50 -2.46
C LEU A 137 6.27 4.24 -1.83
N PHE A 138 6.15 3.14 -2.57
CA PHE A 138 5.56 1.90 -2.04
C PHE A 138 6.62 0.80 -2.00
N LEU A 139 7.39 0.78 -0.91
CA LEU A 139 8.57 -0.07 -0.74
C LEU A 139 8.41 -0.98 0.49
N ARG A 140 8.90 -2.21 0.40
CA ARG A 140 8.88 -3.17 1.51
C ARG A 140 9.74 -2.67 2.68
N GLY A 141 9.19 -2.72 3.89
CA GLY A 141 9.81 -2.24 5.13
C GLY A 141 10.02 -0.73 5.19
N LYS A 142 9.25 0.04 4.40
CA LYS A 142 9.24 1.51 4.43
C LYS A 142 7.79 2.04 4.45
N PRO A 143 6.95 1.63 5.42
CA PRO A 143 5.54 2.00 5.44
C PRO A 143 5.29 3.51 5.62
N HIS A 144 6.22 4.23 6.25
CA HIS A 144 6.12 5.69 6.44
C HIS A 144 6.04 6.46 5.11
N LEU A 145 6.59 5.93 4.02
CA LEU A 145 6.53 6.58 2.70
C LEU A 145 5.11 6.64 2.13
N GLN A 146 4.21 5.75 2.58
CA GLN A 146 2.84 5.65 2.07
C GLN A 146 2.02 6.91 2.34
N LYS A 147 2.35 7.70 3.38
CA LYS A 147 1.65 8.94 3.71
C LYS A 147 1.79 10.00 2.62
N TYR A 148 2.89 9.94 1.86
CA TYR A 148 3.17 10.84 0.75
C TYR A 148 2.53 10.39 -0.58
N MET A 149 2.01 9.17 -0.64
CA MET A 149 1.27 8.73 -1.82
C MET A 149 -0.02 9.51 -1.98
N ARG A 150 -0.31 9.91 -3.22
CA ARG A 150 -1.50 10.70 -3.56
C ARG A 150 -2.38 9.94 -4.53
N ARG A 151 -3.69 10.05 -4.30
CA ARG A 151 -4.70 9.56 -5.24
C ARG A 151 -4.84 10.58 -6.38
N LEU A 152 -4.68 10.12 -7.61
CA LEU A 152 -4.94 10.91 -8.81
C LEU A 152 -6.41 11.34 -8.85
N PRO A 153 -6.68 12.64 -9.09
CA PRO A 153 -8.03 13.08 -9.44
C PRO A 153 -8.51 12.38 -10.71
N LYS A 154 -9.83 12.20 -10.86
CA LYS A 154 -10.42 11.50 -12.01
C LYS A 154 -10.06 12.13 -13.37
N THR A 155 -9.73 13.41 -13.37
CA THR A 155 -9.35 14.20 -14.55
C THR A 155 -7.88 14.04 -14.94
N HIS A 156 -7.02 13.57 -14.03
CA HIS A 156 -5.59 13.46 -14.27
C HIS A 156 -5.22 12.10 -14.86
N LYS A 157 -4.33 12.12 -15.85
CA LYS A 157 -3.69 10.92 -16.39
C LYS A 157 -2.28 10.79 -15.81
N LYS A 158 -1.81 9.55 -15.67
CA LYS A 158 -0.41 9.28 -15.32
C LYS A 158 0.49 9.82 -16.43
N LEU A 159 1.61 10.44 -16.05
CA LEU A 159 2.64 10.79 -17.01
C LEU A 159 3.09 9.53 -17.78
N PRO A 160 3.32 9.63 -19.10
CA PRO A 160 3.85 8.53 -19.87
C PRO A 160 5.26 8.16 -19.38
N MET A 161 5.69 6.93 -19.66
CA MET A 161 7.06 6.45 -19.40
C MET A 161 7.50 5.68 -20.64
N LYS A 162 8.73 5.89 -21.12
CA LYS A 162 9.25 5.08 -22.22
C LYS A 162 9.58 3.70 -21.68
N LYS A 163 9.40 2.65 -22.50
CA LYS A 163 9.67 1.27 -22.09
C LYS A 163 11.12 1.04 -21.65
N GLN A 164 12.07 1.73 -22.28
CA GLN A 164 13.49 1.69 -21.93
C GLN A 164 13.82 2.33 -20.57
N ASP A 165 12.93 3.18 -20.05
CA ASP A 165 13.08 3.85 -18.76
C ASP A 165 12.42 3.06 -17.62
N GLU A 166 11.92 1.84 -17.90
CA GLU A 166 11.39 0.92 -16.88
C GLU A 166 12.53 0.51 -15.93
N PRO A 167 12.38 0.68 -14.61
CA PRO A 167 13.48 0.48 -13.65
C PRO A 167 13.86 -1.00 -13.55
N ASP A 168 15.17 -1.27 -13.52
CA ASP A 168 15.73 -2.58 -13.23
C ASP A 168 15.88 -2.77 -11.71
N PHE A 169 14.83 -3.32 -11.09
CA PHE A 169 14.79 -3.45 -9.63
C PHE A 169 15.82 -4.43 -9.06
N TYR A 170 16.25 -5.43 -9.83
CA TYR A 170 17.30 -6.36 -9.38
C TYR A 170 18.67 -5.70 -9.35
N LYS A 171 18.94 -4.72 -10.24
CA LYS A 171 20.13 -3.88 -10.12
C LYS A 171 20.05 -2.95 -8.91
N LEU A 172 18.90 -2.32 -8.68
CA LEU A 172 18.69 -1.45 -7.51
C LEU A 172 18.82 -2.22 -6.19
N ASP A 173 18.36 -3.47 -6.13
CA ASP A 173 18.50 -4.31 -4.94
C ASP A 173 19.96 -4.59 -4.58
N LYS A 174 20.84 -4.72 -5.59
CA LYS A 174 22.28 -4.90 -5.37
C LYS A 174 22.97 -3.65 -4.82
N THR A 175 22.49 -2.46 -5.16
CA THR A 175 23.09 -1.20 -4.73
C THR A 175 22.44 -0.62 -3.48
N ASN A 176 21.15 -0.89 -3.26
CA ASN A 176 20.34 -0.35 -2.18
C ASN A 176 19.26 -1.39 -1.77
N PRO A 177 19.64 -2.47 -1.08
CA PRO A 177 18.72 -3.54 -0.73
C PRO A 177 17.65 -3.05 0.24
N LEU A 178 16.41 -3.51 0.04
CA LEU A 178 15.32 -3.27 0.97
C LEU A 178 15.28 -4.37 2.04
N PRO A 179 14.87 -4.05 3.28
CA PRO A 179 14.72 -5.05 4.33
C PRO A 179 13.76 -6.15 3.89
N GLN A 180 14.02 -7.37 4.36
CA GLN A 180 13.05 -8.45 4.31
C GLN A 180 12.00 -8.21 5.40
N LEU A 181 10.76 -8.64 5.17
CA LEU A 181 9.76 -8.62 6.24
C LEU A 181 10.15 -9.66 7.28
N ASP A 182 10.66 -9.19 8.42
CA ASP A 182 10.86 -10.04 9.59
C ASP A 182 9.50 -10.40 10.24
N GLU A 183 9.50 -11.44 11.09
CA GLU A 183 8.27 -11.88 11.76
C GLU A 183 7.69 -10.83 12.71
N SER A 184 8.55 -9.98 13.29
CA SER A 184 8.15 -8.89 14.18
C SER A 184 7.34 -7.80 13.47
N GLN A 185 7.63 -7.49 12.21
CA GLN A 185 6.90 -6.51 11.40
C GLN A 185 5.58 -7.09 10.86
N THR A 186 5.51 -8.40 10.60
CA THR A 186 4.26 -9.09 10.26
C THR A 186 3.30 -9.12 11.45
N ALA A 187 3.81 -9.28 12.69
CA ALA A 187 2.98 -9.33 13.90
C ALA A 187 2.28 -8.00 14.24
N LEU A 188 2.82 -6.88 13.78
CA LEU A 188 2.24 -5.54 13.97
C LEU A 188 1.15 -5.21 12.94
N ALA A 189 1.07 -5.96 11.84
CA ALA A 189 -0.07 -5.86 10.95
C ALA A 189 -1.28 -6.53 11.64
N PRO A 190 -2.42 -5.85 11.77
CA PRO A 190 -3.59 -6.42 12.40
C PRO A 190 -3.92 -7.75 11.73
N ASN A 191 -3.87 -8.86 12.47
CA ASN A 191 -4.22 -10.18 11.95
C ASN A 191 -5.76 -10.25 11.84
N VAL A 192 -6.30 -9.55 10.82
CA VAL A 192 -7.72 -9.50 10.49
C VAL A 192 -8.27 -10.90 10.27
N VAL A 193 -7.43 -11.82 9.78
CA VAL A 193 -7.80 -13.22 9.57
C VAL A 193 -8.04 -13.92 10.90
N ALA A 194 -7.12 -13.80 11.86
CA ALA A 194 -7.29 -14.39 13.20
C ALA A 194 -8.52 -13.82 13.91
N LEU A 195 -8.73 -12.49 13.84
CA LEU A 195 -9.89 -11.84 14.44
C LEU A 195 -11.20 -12.36 13.84
N ARG A 196 -11.28 -12.49 12.51
CA ARG A 196 -12.48 -12.99 11.84
C ARG A 196 -12.73 -14.47 12.14
N ARG A 197 -11.68 -15.30 12.24
CA ARG A 197 -11.79 -16.71 12.67
C ARG A 197 -12.36 -16.81 14.08
N GLN A 198 -11.89 -15.97 15.00
CA GLN A 198 -12.38 -15.96 16.38
C GLN A 198 -13.87 -15.55 16.45
N GLN A 199 -14.28 -14.53 15.69
CA GLN A 199 -15.70 -14.13 15.61
C GLN A 199 -16.60 -15.24 15.05
N GLN A 200 -16.15 -15.94 14.00
CA GLN A 200 -16.90 -17.06 13.42
C GLN A 200 -17.04 -18.23 14.41
N GLN A 201 -15.98 -18.57 15.13
CA GLN A 201 -16.02 -19.61 16.17
C GLN A 201 -16.98 -19.23 17.29
N HIS A 202 -16.97 -17.96 17.73
CA HIS A 202 -17.89 -17.47 18.77
C HIS A 202 -19.35 -17.55 18.32
N GLN A 203 -19.67 -17.17 17.07
CA GLN A 203 -21.01 -17.31 16.51
C GLN A 203 -21.46 -18.77 16.41
N GLN A 204 -20.57 -19.69 16.01
CA GLN A 204 -20.89 -21.12 15.95
C GLN A 204 -21.17 -21.71 17.35
N GLN A 205 -20.41 -21.30 18.37
CA GLN A 205 -20.63 -21.74 19.75
C GLN A 205 -21.97 -21.23 20.31
N GLN A 206 -22.40 -20.01 19.96
CA GLN A 206 -23.70 -19.49 20.36
C GLN A 206 -24.86 -20.26 19.70
N GLN A 207 -24.70 -20.68 18.43
CA GLN A 207 -25.70 -21.48 17.73
C GLN A 207 -25.85 -22.91 18.25
N GLN A 208 -24.80 -23.46 18.89
CA GLN A 208 -24.85 -24.80 19.49
C GLN A 208 -25.46 -24.83 20.90
N GLN A 209 -25.66 -23.66 21.51
CA GLN A 209 -26.26 -23.51 22.85
C GLN A 209 -27.75 -23.14 22.82
N GLN A 210 -28.34 -23.01 21.62
CA GLN A 210 -29.78 -22.82 21.39
C GLN A 210 -30.38 -24.07 20.76
#